data_AF-A0A1I0SKZ1-F1
#
_entry.id   AF-A0A1I0SKZ1-F1
#
_cell.length_a   1.000
_cell.length_b   1.000
_cell.length_c   1.000
_cell.angle_alpha   90.00
_cell.angle_beta   90.00
_cell.angle_gamma   90.00
#
_symmetry.space_group_name_H-M   'P 1'
#
loop_
_entity.id
_entity.type
_entity.pdbx_description
1 polymer ?
#
loop_
_entity_poly.entity_id
_entity_poly.type
_entity_poly.pdbx_seq_one_letter_code
_entity_poly.pdbx_strand_id
1 'polypeptide(L)'
;MVNHAGDSMGARREPRMLRPRFVFHVAGRVWVVDETQPVAALFDPRTAEFETLTSWTELPAAPPGGRPSYLAADDTGLWVQNDRGGPLARVTADGIDRAEYTDGRALLGAGRSGAWCFTTHRRRQPALARTADTPPPPFPRQSFLVALPGGGTRTVPVVDAGVVSVESDESHLHIGLEHHPWSRTR
;
A
#
# COMPACT_ATOMS: atom_id res chain seq x y z
N MET A 1 -0.66 -29.93 -57.15
CA MET A 1 -0.12 -30.01 -55.77
C MET A 1 0.26 -28.59 -55.39
N VAL A 2 -0.65 -27.89 -54.70
CA VAL A 2 -0.52 -26.44 -54.45
C VAL A 2 0.02 -26.25 -53.03
N ASN A 3 1.21 -25.67 -52.92
CA ASN A 3 1.77 -25.20 -51.65
C ASN A 3 0.96 -24.00 -51.15
N HIS A 4 0.44 -24.09 -49.94
CA HIS A 4 0.03 -22.92 -49.16
C HIS A 4 0.88 -22.85 -47.90
N ALA A 5 1.97 -22.10 -48.01
CA ALA A 5 2.61 -21.46 -46.88
C ALA A 5 1.64 -20.38 -46.36
N GLY A 6 0.93 -20.71 -45.28
CA GLY A 6 0.12 -19.77 -44.52
C GLY A 6 0.94 -19.20 -43.39
N ASP A 7 1.68 -18.15 -43.70
CA ASP A 7 2.41 -17.30 -42.77
C ASP A 7 1.40 -16.71 -41.75
N SER A 8 1.32 -17.31 -40.57
CA SER A 8 0.47 -16.81 -39.48
C SER A 8 1.26 -15.75 -38.72
N MET A 9 1.24 -14.57 -39.31
CA MET A 9 1.64 -13.28 -38.78
C MET A 9 1.19 -13.14 -37.32
N GLY A 10 2.12 -13.34 -36.39
CA GLY A 10 1.92 -13.03 -34.99
C GLY A 10 1.50 -11.57 -34.89
N ALA A 11 0.31 -11.31 -34.33
CA ALA A 11 -0.18 -9.96 -34.12
C ALA A 11 0.91 -9.14 -33.40
N ARG A 12 1.44 -8.13 -34.10
CA ARG A 12 2.31 -7.13 -33.49
C ARG A 12 1.49 -6.46 -32.40
N ARG A 13 1.72 -6.83 -31.13
CA ARG A 13 1.14 -6.13 -29.99
C ARG A 13 1.62 -4.69 -30.08
N GLU A 14 0.68 -3.76 -30.21
CA GLU A 14 0.99 -2.34 -30.13
C GLU A 14 1.79 -2.07 -28.85
N PRO A 15 2.81 -1.19 -28.92
CA PRO A 15 3.53 -0.76 -27.73
C PRO A 15 2.53 -0.21 -26.71
N ARG A 16 2.43 -0.86 -25.55
CA ARG A 16 1.57 -0.37 -24.48
C ARG A 16 2.25 0.86 -23.87
N MET A 17 1.63 2.01 -24.05
CA MET A 17 2.07 3.24 -23.40
C MET A 17 1.76 3.19 -21.90
N LEU A 18 2.64 3.80 -21.10
CA LEU A 18 2.37 4.04 -19.69
C LEU A 18 1.21 5.02 -19.54
N ARG A 19 0.42 4.81 -18.49
CA ARG A 19 -0.63 5.69 -17.97
C ARG A 19 -0.22 6.16 -16.58
N PRO A 20 0.64 7.18 -16.48
CA PRO A 20 1.13 7.68 -15.19
C PRO A 20 -0.01 8.06 -14.25
N ARG A 21 0.06 7.60 -13.00
CA ARG A 21 -0.88 8.01 -11.95
C ARG A 21 -0.20 8.50 -10.68
N PHE A 22 0.88 7.84 -10.28
CA PHE A 22 1.61 8.21 -9.07
C PHE A 22 3.06 8.50 -9.41
N VAL A 23 3.64 9.45 -8.71
CA VAL A 23 5.05 9.83 -8.83
C VAL A 23 5.66 9.81 -7.44
N PHE A 24 6.77 9.09 -7.27
CA PHE A 24 7.52 9.03 -6.02
C PHE A 24 8.98 9.39 -6.25
N HIS A 25 9.63 9.96 -5.24
CA HIS A 25 11.09 10.13 -5.23
C HIS A 25 11.70 9.11 -4.26
N VAL A 26 12.41 8.12 -4.79
CA VAL A 26 12.84 6.91 -4.05
C VAL A 26 14.25 6.53 -4.46
N ALA A 27 15.14 6.28 -3.49
CA ALA A 27 16.52 5.87 -3.74
C ALA A 27 17.25 6.76 -4.78
N GLY A 28 16.98 8.07 -4.73
CA GLY A 28 17.57 9.06 -5.64
C GLY A 28 16.97 9.09 -7.06
N ARG A 29 15.85 8.42 -7.31
CA ARG A 29 15.18 8.32 -8.61
C ARG A 29 13.76 8.85 -8.56
N VAL A 30 13.24 9.29 -9.70
CA VAL A 30 11.80 9.54 -9.89
C VAL A 30 11.15 8.27 -10.41
N TRP A 31 10.18 7.76 -9.65
CA TRP A 31 9.38 6.59 -10.01
C TRP A 31 8.02 7.04 -10.52
N VAL A 32 7.71 6.74 -11.77
CA VAL A 32 6.42 7.02 -12.39
C VAL A 32 5.64 5.70 -12.48
N VAL A 33 4.66 5.54 -11.60
CA VAL A 33 3.86 4.31 -11.49
C VAL A 33 2.64 4.38 -12.41
N ASP A 34 2.43 3.30 -13.16
CA ASP A 34 1.28 3.15 -14.04
C ASP A 34 -0.03 2.98 -13.26
N GLU A 35 -1.13 3.52 -13.78
CA GLU A 35 -2.46 3.44 -13.19
C GLU A 35 -3.00 2.00 -13.14
N THR A 36 -2.67 1.20 -14.14
CA THR A 36 -3.34 -0.06 -14.46
C THR A 36 -2.40 -1.25 -14.54
N GLN A 37 -1.13 -1.02 -14.83
CA GLN A 37 -0.10 -2.02 -14.98
C GLN A 37 0.76 -2.06 -13.72
N PRO A 38 1.21 -3.25 -13.29
CA PRO A 38 2.08 -3.40 -12.12
C PRO A 38 3.54 -3.04 -12.47
N VAL A 39 3.76 -1.80 -12.92
CA VAL A 39 5.07 -1.31 -13.39
C VAL A 39 5.33 0.13 -12.95
N ALA A 40 6.62 0.48 -12.85
CA ALA A 40 7.07 1.85 -12.71
C ALA A 40 8.25 2.13 -13.65
N ALA A 41 8.19 3.27 -14.34
CA ALA A 41 9.34 3.80 -15.06
C ALA A 41 10.18 4.67 -14.14
N LEU A 42 11.49 4.46 -14.16
CA LEU A 42 12.46 5.15 -13.32
C LEU A 42 13.25 6.14 -14.15
N PHE A 43 13.41 7.35 -13.62
CA PHE A 43 14.13 8.44 -14.26
C PHE A 43 15.16 9.04 -13.32
N ASP A 44 16.28 9.50 -13.87
CA ASP A 44 17.24 10.33 -13.16
C ASP A 44 16.61 11.73 -12.96
N PRO A 45 16.40 12.21 -11.72
CA PRO A 45 15.82 13.52 -11.44
C PRO A 45 16.66 14.70 -11.96
N ARG A 46 17.96 14.51 -12.20
CA ARG A 46 18.89 15.56 -12.61
C ARG A 46 18.93 15.74 -14.12
N THR A 47 18.87 14.65 -14.87
CA THR A 47 18.95 14.67 -16.35
C THR A 47 17.60 14.49 -17.02
N ALA A 48 16.58 14.04 -16.26
CA ALA A 48 15.27 13.61 -16.76
C ALA A 48 15.33 12.45 -17.76
N GLU A 49 16.45 11.72 -17.80
CA GLU A 49 16.61 10.55 -18.66
C GLU A 49 15.92 9.32 -18.06
N PHE A 50 15.33 8.51 -18.94
CA PHE A 50 14.80 7.20 -18.58
C PHE A 50 15.94 6.25 -18.26
N GLU A 51 15.87 5.60 -17.10
CA GLU A 51 16.87 4.61 -16.68
C GLU A 51 16.39 3.18 -16.94
N THR A 52 15.21 2.83 -16.41
CA THR A 52 14.70 1.45 -16.47
C THR A 52 13.19 1.39 -16.22
N LEU A 53 12.61 0.23 -16.54
CA LEU A 53 11.24 -0.14 -16.18
C LEU A 53 11.31 -1.31 -15.19
N THR A 54 10.77 -1.12 -13.99
CA THR A 54 10.62 -2.18 -12.99
C THR A 54 9.17 -2.66 -12.95
N SER A 55 8.97 -3.92 -12.58
CA SER A 55 7.64 -4.55 -12.49
C SER A 55 7.47 -5.38 -11.23
N TRP A 56 6.21 -5.62 -10.88
CA TRP A 56 5.79 -6.53 -9.81
C TRP A 56 4.64 -7.44 -10.30
N THR A 57 4.77 -7.91 -11.54
CA THR A 57 3.81 -8.81 -12.20
C THR A 57 3.66 -10.17 -11.51
N GLU A 58 4.63 -10.53 -10.68
CA GLU A 58 4.65 -11.76 -9.90
C GLU A 58 3.70 -11.68 -8.70
N LEU A 59 3.27 -10.48 -8.30
CA LEU A 59 2.26 -10.34 -7.26
C LEU A 59 0.89 -10.78 -7.80
N PRO A 60 0.09 -11.47 -6.97
CA PRO A 60 -1.30 -11.73 -7.30
C PRO A 60 -2.00 -10.44 -7.72
N ALA A 61 -2.71 -10.50 -8.84
CA ALA A 61 -3.51 -9.38 -9.33
C ALA A 61 -4.64 -9.07 -8.33
N ALA A 62 -5.01 -7.79 -8.25
CA ALA A 62 -6.20 -7.40 -7.50
C ALA A 62 -7.45 -8.07 -8.10
N PRO A 63 -8.45 -8.46 -7.29
CA PRO A 63 -9.72 -8.97 -7.80
C PRO A 63 -10.39 -7.96 -8.75
N PRO A 64 -11.13 -8.42 -9.78
CA PRO A 64 -11.88 -7.54 -10.67
C PRO A 64 -12.81 -6.59 -9.89
N GLY A 65 -12.79 -5.30 -10.23
CA GLY A 65 -13.57 -4.27 -9.52
C GLY A 65 -13.01 -3.87 -8.14
N GLY A 66 -11.83 -4.39 -7.77
CA GLY A 66 -11.09 -3.98 -6.58
C GLY A 66 -10.61 -2.53 -6.63
N ARG A 67 -10.15 -2.03 -5.47
CA ARG A 67 -9.48 -0.73 -5.41
C ARG A 67 -8.12 -0.78 -6.13
N PRO A 68 -7.59 0.36 -6.59
CA PRO A 68 -6.20 0.46 -7.02
C PRO A 68 -5.25 -0.04 -5.92
N SER A 69 -4.05 -0.49 -6.33
CA SER A 69 -3.01 -0.94 -5.41
C SER A 69 -2.71 0.14 -4.36
N TYR A 70 -2.46 -0.30 -3.13
CA TYR A 70 -1.92 0.55 -2.07
C TYR A 70 -0.42 0.71 -2.31
N LEU A 71 0.04 1.96 -2.32
CA LEU A 71 1.42 2.33 -2.62
C LEU A 71 1.93 3.26 -1.54
N ALA A 72 3.15 3.02 -1.06
CA ALA A 72 3.87 3.96 -0.22
C ALA A 72 5.36 3.82 -0.47
N ALA A 73 6.10 4.92 -0.43
CA ALA A 73 7.54 4.90 -0.60
C ALA A 73 8.26 5.11 0.74
N ASP A 74 9.43 4.51 0.87
CA ASP A 74 10.45 4.96 1.83
C ASP A 74 11.69 5.47 1.06
N ASP A 75 12.76 5.83 1.78
CA ASP A 75 13.99 6.37 1.18
C ASP A 75 14.66 5.42 0.17
N THR A 76 14.30 4.14 0.18
CA THR A 76 15.05 3.04 -0.41
C THR A 76 14.24 2.15 -1.35
N GLY A 77 12.92 2.18 -1.31
CA GLY A 77 12.06 1.38 -2.19
C GLY A 77 10.58 1.77 -2.14
N LEU A 78 9.83 1.22 -3.09
CA LEU A 78 8.38 1.33 -3.15
C LEU A 78 7.75 0.10 -2.48
N TRP A 79 6.80 0.32 -1.58
CA TRP A 79 5.97 -0.72 -1.00
C TRP A 79 4.65 -0.79 -1.75
N VAL A 80 4.29 -1.99 -2.19
CA VAL A 80 3.14 -2.26 -3.06
C VAL A 80 2.28 -3.36 -2.47
N GLN A 81 0.97 -3.12 -2.41
CA GLN A 81 -0.02 -4.13 -2.06
C GLN A 81 -1.20 -4.03 -3.02
N ASN A 82 -1.36 -5.01 -3.91
CA ASN A 82 -2.43 -4.99 -4.93
C ASN A 82 -3.83 -5.17 -4.31
N ASP A 83 -3.93 -5.97 -3.26
CA ASP A 83 -5.18 -6.20 -2.53
C ASP A 83 -4.90 -6.34 -1.04
N ARG A 84 -5.87 -5.97 -0.20
CA ARG A 84 -5.74 -6.02 1.27
C ARG A 84 -5.49 -7.45 1.80
N GLY A 85 -5.99 -8.47 1.10
CA GLY A 85 -5.72 -9.88 1.40
C GLY A 85 -4.45 -10.42 0.73
N GLY A 86 -3.83 -9.65 -0.16
CA GLY A 86 -2.60 -10.01 -0.85
C GLY A 86 -1.33 -9.66 -0.07
N PRO A 87 -0.17 -10.17 -0.55
CA PRO A 87 1.11 -9.84 0.04
C PRO A 87 1.44 -8.35 -0.13
N LEU A 88 2.16 -7.82 0.86
CA LEU A 88 2.83 -6.54 0.79
C LEU A 88 4.26 -6.76 0.27
N ALA A 89 4.56 -6.24 -0.90
CA ALA A 89 5.86 -6.35 -1.53
C ALA A 89 6.68 -5.09 -1.36
N ARG A 90 7.99 -5.25 -1.24
CA ARG A 90 8.96 -4.19 -1.44
C ARG A 90 9.57 -4.33 -2.82
N VAL A 91 9.49 -3.26 -3.59
CA VAL A 91 9.96 -3.16 -4.96
C VAL A 91 11.11 -2.16 -5.02
N THR A 92 12.17 -2.55 -5.70
CA THR A 92 13.35 -1.74 -6.00
C THR A 92 13.50 -1.58 -7.51
N ALA A 93 14.54 -0.89 -7.96
CA ALA A 93 14.81 -0.74 -9.40
C ALA A 93 14.98 -2.11 -10.10
N ASP A 94 15.39 -3.14 -9.35
CA ASP A 94 15.63 -4.50 -9.85
C ASP A 94 14.40 -5.42 -9.79
N GLY A 95 13.25 -4.89 -9.33
CA GLY A 95 12.00 -5.64 -9.17
C GLY A 95 11.63 -5.90 -7.72
N ILE A 96 10.85 -6.95 -7.46
CA ILE A 96 10.46 -7.35 -6.10
C ILE A 96 11.69 -7.85 -5.35
N ASP A 97 12.07 -7.13 -4.30
CA ASP A 97 13.13 -7.52 -3.36
C ASP A 97 12.62 -8.56 -2.35
N ARG A 98 11.40 -8.34 -1.82
CA ARG A 98 10.75 -9.26 -0.88
C ARG A 98 9.26 -9.01 -0.77
N ALA A 99 8.54 -9.94 -0.15
CA ALA A 99 7.13 -9.80 0.16
C ALA A 99 6.76 -10.47 1.49
N GLU A 100 5.80 -9.87 2.20
CA GLU A 100 5.30 -10.34 3.49
C GLU A 100 3.78 -10.39 3.50
N TYR A 101 3.20 -11.34 4.23
CA TYR A 101 1.75 -11.32 4.49
C TYR A 101 1.43 -10.35 5.62
N THR A 102 0.34 -9.60 5.46
CA THR A 102 -0.07 -8.54 6.40
C THR A 102 -1.26 -8.95 7.27
N ASP A 103 -1.66 -10.22 7.23
CA ASP A 103 -2.84 -10.76 7.92
C ASP A 103 -4.10 -9.92 7.65
N GLY A 104 -4.32 -9.56 6.39
CA GLY A 104 -5.48 -8.78 5.97
C GLY A 104 -5.43 -7.30 6.38
N ARG A 105 -4.26 -6.76 6.73
CA ARG A 105 -4.07 -5.32 6.99
C ARG A 105 -3.67 -4.60 5.70
N ALA A 106 -4.25 -3.42 5.50
CA ALA A 106 -3.92 -2.58 4.34
C ALA A 106 -2.72 -1.70 4.66
N LEU A 107 -1.84 -1.50 3.67
CA LEU A 107 -0.77 -0.51 3.73
C LEU A 107 -1.35 0.90 3.97
N LEU A 108 -0.79 1.59 4.95
CA LEU A 108 -1.13 2.97 5.30
C LEU A 108 -0.08 3.96 4.81
N GLY A 109 1.18 3.60 4.95
CA GLY A 109 2.34 4.44 4.67
C GLY A 109 3.64 3.69 4.95
N ALA A 110 4.76 4.27 4.53
CA ALA A 110 6.08 3.71 4.72
C ALA A 110 7.07 4.81 5.11
N GLY A 111 8.16 4.41 5.75
CA GLY A 111 9.25 5.29 6.13
C GLY A 111 10.44 4.49 6.63
N ARG A 112 11.39 5.15 7.29
CA ARG A 112 12.64 4.51 7.76
C ARG A 112 12.44 3.30 8.66
N SER A 113 11.33 3.23 9.40
CA SER A 113 11.00 2.11 10.27
C SER A 113 10.36 0.91 9.55
N GLY A 114 10.07 1.04 8.25
CA GLY A 114 9.34 0.06 7.46
C GLY A 114 7.94 0.53 7.04
N ALA A 115 7.19 -0.39 6.44
CA ALA A 115 5.83 -0.15 5.97
C ALA A 115 4.81 -0.49 7.07
N TRP A 116 3.94 0.47 7.37
CA TRP A 116 2.90 0.37 8.39
C TRP A 116 1.58 -0.04 7.76
N CYS A 117 0.97 -1.09 8.32
CA CYS A 117 -0.31 -1.63 7.89
C CYS A 117 -1.31 -1.64 9.04
N PHE A 118 -2.58 -1.42 8.72
CA PHE A 118 -3.65 -1.49 9.71
C PHE A 118 -4.94 -2.04 9.12
N THR A 119 -5.76 -2.64 9.98
CA THR A 119 -7.14 -2.99 9.63
C THR A 119 -8.04 -1.82 9.95
N THR A 120 -8.37 -0.99 8.96
CA THR A 120 -9.48 -0.05 9.12
C THR A 120 -10.78 -0.87 9.19
N HIS A 121 -11.39 -0.91 10.37
CA HIS A 121 -12.79 -1.27 10.48
C HIS A 121 -13.57 -0.04 10.02
N ARG A 122 -14.53 -0.21 9.09
CA ARG A 122 -15.42 0.90 8.70
C ARG A 122 -15.96 1.53 9.98
N ARG A 123 -15.80 2.86 10.09
CA ARG A 123 -16.25 3.74 11.19
C ARG A 123 -17.16 2.99 12.17
N ARG A 124 -16.59 2.44 13.24
CA ARG A 124 -17.44 2.18 14.41
C ARG A 124 -17.90 3.55 14.86
N GLN A 125 -19.21 3.71 15.07
CA GLN A 125 -19.68 4.85 15.84
C GLN A 125 -18.84 4.93 17.13
N PRO A 126 -18.52 6.13 17.61
CA PRO A 126 -17.82 6.29 18.88
C PRO A 126 -18.50 5.43 19.93
N ALA A 127 -17.71 4.86 20.84
CA ALA A 127 -18.19 3.99 21.91
C ALA A 127 -19.06 4.80 22.89
N LEU A 128 -20.29 5.14 22.48
CA LEU A 128 -21.23 5.89 23.30
C LEU A 128 -21.69 4.99 24.45
N ALA A 129 -21.63 5.53 25.66
CA ALA A 129 -22.28 4.94 26.81
C ALA A 129 -23.78 4.75 26.50
N ARG A 130 -24.32 3.57 26.82
CA ARG A 130 -25.74 3.26 26.59
C ARG A 130 -26.67 4.12 27.45
N THR A 131 -26.20 4.52 28.63
CA THR A 131 -26.90 5.38 29.58
C THR A 131 -25.89 6.31 30.26
N ALA A 132 -26.37 7.38 30.89
CA ALA A 132 -25.51 8.34 31.58
C ALA A 132 -24.64 7.69 32.68
N ASP A 133 -25.14 6.63 33.33
CA ASP A 133 -24.50 6.00 34.48
C ASP A 133 -23.57 4.83 34.11
N THR A 134 -23.58 4.39 32.85
CA THR A 134 -22.71 3.29 32.40
C THR A 134 -21.45 3.87 31.76
N PRO A 135 -20.24 3.39 32.09
CA PRO A 135 -19.03 3.79 31.37
C PRO A 135 -19.08 3.33 29.89
N PRO A 136 -18.37 4.01 28.98
CA PRO A 136 -18.15 3.52 27.62
C PRO A 136 -17.62 2.07 27.62
N PRO A 137 -17.98 1.25 26.62
CA PRO A 137 -17.37 -0.07 26.47
C PRO A 137 -15.85 0.07 26.24
N PRO A 138 -15.05 -0.93 26.66
CA PRO A 138 -13.61 -0.92 26.46
C PRO A 138 -13.25 -0.93 24.97
N PHE A 139 -12.07 -0.38 24.65
CA PHE A 139 -11.57 -0.37 23.28
C PHE A 139 -11.37 -1.80 22.76
N PRO A 140 -11.70 -2.06 21.48
CA PRO A 140 -11.33 -3.33 20.87
C PRO A 140 -9.81 -3.45 20.83
N ARG A 141 -9.29 -4.67 20.98
CA ARG A 141 -7.85 -4.92 20.79
C ARG A 141 -7.50 -4.65 19.32
N GLN A 142 -6.65 -3.65 19.11
CA GLN A 142 -6.19 -3.25 17.80
C GLN A 142 -4.66 -3.31 17.75
N SER A 143 -4.13 -3.55 16.56
CA SER A 143 -2.70 -3.55 16.34
C SER A 143 -2.34 -3.14 14.93
N PHE A 144 -1.27 -2.35 14.84
CA PHE A 144 -0.56 -2.15 13.60
C PHE A 144 0.34 -3.35 13.33
N LEU A 145 0.59 -3.59 12.05
CA LEU A 145 1.64 -4.48 11.60
C LEU A 145 2.67 -3.63 10.87
N VAL A 146 3.94 -3.85 11.16
CA VAL A 146 5.05 -3.17 10.50
C VAL A 146 5.86 -4.21 9.75
N ALA A 147 5.93 -4.11 8.41
CA ALA A 147 6.88 -4.87 7.62
C ALA A 147 8.23 -4.16 7.68
N LEU A 148 9.26 -4.86 8.17
CA LEU A 148 10.53 -4.24 8.53
C LEU A 148 11.43 -4.00 7.30
N PRO A 149 12.31 -2.99 7.33
CA PRO A 149 13.30 -2.74 6.26
C PRO A 149 14.31 -3.86 6.05
N GLY A 150 14.47 -4.78 7.02
CA GLY A 150 15.32 -5.96 6.89
C GLY A 150 14.56 -7.25 6.55
N GLY A 151 13.24 -7.19 6.36
CA GLY A 151 12.38 -8.36 6.21
C GLY A 151 11.70 -8.78 7.51
N GLY A 152 10.64 -9.58 7.37
CA GLY A 152 9.77 -9.98 8.47
C GLY A 152 8.80 -8.87 8.90
N THR A 153 7.94 -9.24 9.85
CA THR A 153 6.89 -8.36 10.36
C THR A 153 6.94 -8.24 11.88
N ARG A 154 6.44 -7.11 12.39
CA ARG A 154 6.27 -6.86 13.82
C ARG A 154 4.87 -6.32 14.09
N THR A 155 4.20 -6.94 15.05
CA THR A 155 2.93 -6.42 15.57
C THR A 155 3.19 -5.34 16.61
N VAL A 156 2.53 -4.20 16.48
CA VAL A 156 2.56 -3.08 17.43
C VAL A 156 1.16 -2.95 18.03
N PRO A 157 0.94 -3.36 19.29
CA PRO A 157 -0.37 -3.26 19.92
C PRO A 157 -0.72 -1.81 20.23
N VAL A 158 -1.99 -1.46 20.09
CA VAL A 158 -2.55 -0.22 20.64
C VAL A 158 -2.98 -0.53 22.08
N VAL A 159 -2.51 0.26 23.03
CA VAL A 159 -2.73 0.07 24.47
C VAL A 159 -3.41 1.33 25.02
N ASP A 160 -4.39 1.15 25.89
CA ASP A 160 -5.14 2.21 26.59
C ASP A 160 -5.82 3.26 25.68
N ALA A 161 -5.98 2.94 24.39
CA ALA A 161 -6.65 3.75 23.38
C ALA A 161 -7.33 2.87 22.32
N GLY A 162 -8.28 3.47 21.60
CA GLY A 162 -8.89 2.91 20.39
C GLY A 162 -8.55 3.76 19.17
N VAL A 163 -8.11 3.14 18.09
CA VAL A 163 -7.94 3.81 16.79
C VAL A 163 -9.28 3.90 16.09
N VAL A 164 -9.78 5.12 15.90
CA VAL A 164 -11.09 5.41 15.30
C VAL A 164 -11.01 5.91 13.87
N SER A 165 -9.90 6.55 13.49
CA SER A 165 -9.62 6.93 12.12
C SER A 165 -8.14 6.75 11.81
N VAL A 166 -7.88 6.46 10.53
CA VAL A 166 -6.55 6.51 9.95
C VAL A 166 -6.71 7.17 8.60
N GLU A 167 -6.04 8.29 8.43
CA GLU A 167 -6.07 9.10 7.22
C GLU A 167 -4.62 9.37 6.84
N SER A 168 -4.28 9.21 5.58
CA SER A 168 -2.96 9.57 5.07
C SER A 168 -3.09 10.62 3.98
N ASP A 169 -2.17 11.57 4.00
CA ASP A 169 -1.88 12.46 2.89
C ASP A 169 -0.48 12.14 2.33
N GLU A 170 0.00 12.95 1.40
CA GLU A 170 1.29 12.75 0.72
C GLU A 170 2.50 12.76 1.68
N SER A 171 2.34 13.31 2.89
CA SER A 171 3.43 13.60 3.81
C SER A 171 3.18 13.14 5.25
N HIS A 172 1.91 12.92 5.63
CA HIS A 172 1.52 12.61 7.00
C HIS A 172 0.56 11.43 7.07
N LEU A 173 0.70 10.69 8.16
CA LEU A 173 -0.28 9.72 8.63
C LEU A 173 -0.96 10.32 9.86
N HIS A 174 -2.25 10.63 9.73
CA HIS A 174 -3.11 11.10 10.82
C HIS A 174 -3.83 9.90 11.43
N ILE A 175 -3.68 9.71 12.74
CA ILE A 175 -4.33 8.63 13.49
C ILE A 175 -5.25 9.27 14.52
N GLY A 176 -6.55 9.08 14.34
CA GLY A 176 -7.55 9.47 15.34
C GLY A 176 -7.59 8.43 16.45
N LEU A 177 -7.36 8.88 17.68
CA LEU A 177 -7.39 8.05 18.87
C LEU A 177 -8.53 8.48 19.80
N GLU A 178 -9.21 7.50 20.35
CA GLU A 178 -10.04 7.62 21.54
C GLU A 178 -9.25 7.10 22.74
N HIS A 179 -9.16 7.85 23.84
CA HIS A 179 -8.40 7.43 25.02
C HIS A 179 -9.00 7.98 26.31
N HIS A 180 -8.63 7.36 27.44
CA HIS A 180 -8.99 7.86 28.77
C HIS A 180 -8.13 9.08 29.18
N PRO A 181 -8.61 9.95 30.11
CA PRO A 181 -9.94 9.92 30.74
C PRO A 181 -11.03 10.55 29.86
N TRP A 182 -12.27 10.11 30.07
CA TRP A 182 -13.43 10.66 29.35
C TRP A 182 -14.06 11.83 30.09
N SER A 183 -14.43 12.88 29.36
CA SER A 183 -15.22 14.00 29.89
C SER A 183 -16.66 13.95 29.39
N ARG A 184 -17.63 14.21 30.28
CA ARG A 184 -19.02 14.39 29.90
C ARG A 184 -19.25 15.80 29.37
N THR A 185 -19.67 15.93 28.12
CA THR A 185 -20.22 17.17 27.56
C THR A 185 -21.75 17.15 27.69
N ARG A 186 -22.32 18.23 28.24
CA ARG A 186 -23.77 18.46 28.29
C ARG A 186 -24.22 19.22 27.06
#